data_AF-A0A239ME55-F1
#
_entry.id   AF-A0A239ME55-F1
#
_cell.length_a   1.000
_cell.length_b   1.000
_cell.length_c   1.000
_cell.angle_alpha   90.00
_cell.angle_beta   90.00
_cell.angle_gamma   90.00
#
_symmetry.space_group_name_H-M   'P 1'
#
loop_
_entity.id
_entity.type
_entity.pdbx_description
1 polymer ?
#
loop_
_entity_poly.entity_id
_entity_poly.type
_entity_poly.pdbx_seq_one_letter_code
_entity_poly.pdbx_strand_id
1 'polypeptide(L)'
;MQVLCASQDFWEDRSEEIVEAAEAEIEAARQGLTEVLTARWGNPEPFDLWPLEEDPAPEPIDQLSMLSTRMHLWRHATPDRWVALLVGQQDAEFPIELLAAVSDAPIRAPKSPRP
;
A
#
# COMPACT_ATOMS: atom_id res chain seq x y z
N MET A 1 4.79 8.78 4.85
CA MET A 1 4.90 7.65 3.91
C MET A 1 6.33 7.59 3.40
N GLN A 2 6.86 6.41 3.10
CA GLN A 2 8.22 6.19 2.63
C GLN A 2 8.22 5.10 1.57
N VAL A 3 8.91 5.34 0.44
CA VAL A 3 9.23 4.29 -0.53
C VAL A 3 10.34 3.43 0.04
N LEU A 4 10.12 2.11 0.08
CA LEU A 4 11.05 1.12 0.60
C LEU A 4 11.84 0.43 -0.52
N CYS A 5 11.18 0.22 -1.65
CA CYS A 5 11.72 -0.40 -2.86
C CYS A 5 10.92 0.12 -4.06
N ALA A 6 11.56 0.26 -5.21
CA ALA A 6 10.95 0.66 -6.46
C ALA A 6 11.57 -0.17 -7.59
N SER A 7 10.74 -0.57 -8.55
CA SER A 7 11.23 -1.19 -9.79
C SER A 7 11.98 -0.19 -10.66
N GLN A 8 12.46 -0.65 -11.82
CA GLN A 8 12.75 0.26 -12.93
C GLN A 8 11.50 1.04 -13.37
N ASP A 9 11.71 2.17 -14.04
CA ASP A 9 10.65 2.84 -14.80
C ASP A 9 10.40 2.12 -16.14
N PHE A 10 9.33 2.51 -16.84
CA PHE A 10 8.87 1.84 -18.08
C PHE A 10 8.78 2.80 -19.27
N TRP A 11 9.54 3.91 -19.25
CA TRP A 11 9.56 4.89 -20.33
C TRP A 11 10.10 4.31 -21.65
N GLU A 12 11.07 3.41 -21.56
CA GLU A 12 11.74 2.84 -22.73
C GLU A 12 11.09 1.54 -23.22
N ASP A 13 10.73 0.65 -22.31
CA ASP A 13 10.13 -0.65 -22.61
C ASP A 13 9.13 -1.04 -21.52
N ARG A 14 7.89 -1.26 -21.95
CA ARG A 14 6.76 -1.70 -21.14
C ARG A 14 6.13 -2.97 -21.70
N SER A 15 6.96 -3.84 -22.25
CA SER A 15 6.54 -5.19 -22.60
C SER A 15 6.02 -5.92 -21.36
N GLU A 16 5.06 -6.81 -21.57
CA GLU A 16 4.43 -7.60 -20.51
C GLU A 16 5.46 -8.35 -19.68
N GLU A 17 6.48 -8.94 -20.31
CA GLU A 17 7.59 -9.64 -19.63
C GLU A 17 8.34 -8.76 -18.63
N ILE A 18 8.61 -7.50 -18.99
CA ILE A 18 9.32 -6.55 -18.11
C ILE A 18 8.43 -6.11 -16.95
N VAL A 19 7.16 -5.85 -17.22
CA VAL A 19 6.20 -5.44 -16.17
C VAL A 19 5.97 -6.58 -15.20
N GLU A 20 5.73 -7.80 -15.68
CA GLU A 20 5.54 -8.99 -14.84
C GLU A 20 6.77 -9.28 -13.98
N ALA A 21 7.98 -9.12 -14.52
CA ALA A 21 9.21 -9.27 -13.75
C ALA A 21 9.32 -8.22 -12.63
N ALA A 22 8.99 -6.95 -12.92
CA ALA A 22 8.98 -5.88 -11.93
C ALA A 22 7.89 -6.10 -10.85
N GLU A 23 6.69 -6.51 -11.23
CA GLU A 23 5.62 -6.87 -10.30
C GLU A 23 6.04 -8.03 -9.37
N ALA A 24 6.67 -9.07 -9.92
CA ALA A 24 7.14 -10.21 -9.16
C ALA A 24 8.25 -9.82 -8.15
N GLU A 25 9.18 -8.94 -8.54
CA GLU A 25 10.21 -8.41 -7.64
C GLU A 25 9.58 -7.67 -6.45
N ILE A 26 8.66 -6.74 -6.74
CA ILE A 26 7.98 -5.94 -5.72
C ILE A 26 7.10 -6.80 -4.82
N GLU A 27 6.39 -7.78 -5.38
CA GLU A 27 5.56 -8.70 -4.60
C GLU A 27 6.41 -9.58 -3.68
N ALA A 28 7.56 -10.08 -4.13
CA ALA A 28 8.47 -10.84 -3.29
C ALA A 28 8.99 -10.00 -2.10
N ALA A 29 9.35 -8.74 -2.35
CA ALA A 29 9.75 -7.81 -1.30
C ALA A 29 8.60 -7.52 -0.32
N ARG A 30 7.38 -7.32 -0.84
CA ARG A 30 6.17 -7.10 -0.04
C ARG A 30 5.83 -8.29 0.84
N GLN A 31 5.95 -9.51 0.31
CA GLN A 31 5.72 -10.74 1.07
C GLN A 31 6.73 -10.86 2.22
N GLY A 32 8.02 -10.69 1.93
CA GLY A 32 9.06 -10.76 2.97
C GLY A 32 8.85 -9.74 4.09
N LEU A 33 8.49 -8.50 3.75
CA LEU A 33 8.14 -7.49 4.76
C LEU A 33 6.86 -7.85 5.51
N THR A 34 5.84 -8.36 4.83
CA THR A 34 4.59 -8.79 5.47
C THR A 34 4.85 -9.85 6.52
N GLU A 35 5.71 -10.84 6.24
CA GLU A 35 6.10 -11.88 7.20
C GLU A 35 6.81 -11.30 8.43
N VAL A 36 7.79 -10.41 8.22
CA VAL A 36 8.53 -9.74 9.31
C VAL A 36 7.62 -8.89 10.18
N LEU A 37 6.74 -8.10 9.57
CA LEU A 37 5.78 -7.26 10.29
C LEU A 37 4.74 -8.11 11.03
N THR A 38 4.31 -9.21 10.43
CA THR A 38 3.36 -10.15 11.03
C THR A 38 3.94 -10.84 12.27
N ALA A 39 5.22 -11.24 12.22
CA ALA A 39 5.90 -11.81 13.38
C ALA A 39 5.96 -10.82 14.57
N ARG A 40 5.98 -9.51 14.29
CA ARG A 40 6.07 -8.47 15.31
C ARG A 40 4.70 -8.00 15.84
N TRP A 41 3.71 -7.84 14.96
CA TRP A 41 2.45 -7.17 15.26
C TRP A 41 1.20 -8.01 15.00
N GLY A 42 1.36 -9.28 14.61
CA GLY A 42 0.25 -10.16 14.25
C GLY A 42 -0.21 -9.96 12.80
N ASN A 43 -1.29 -10.63 12.42
CA ASN A 43 -1.76 -10.64 11.03
C ASN A 43 -2.17 -9.24 10.55
N PRO A 44 -1.87 -8.86 9.30
CA PRO A 44 -2.38 -7.63 8.72
C PRO A 44 -3.89 -7.69 8.52
N GLU A 45 -4.54 -6.55 8.70
CA GLU A 45 -5.89 -6.29 8.23
C GLU A 45 -5.81 -5.80 6.77
N PRO A 46 -6.51 -6.43 5.81
CA PRO A 46 -6.66 -5.83 4.49
C PRO A 46 -7.52 -4.56 4.61
N PHE A 47 -7.10 -3.49 3.97
CA PHE A 47 -7.79 -2.22 3.96
C PHE A 47 -7.97 -1.73 2.53
N ASP A 48 -9.21 -1.52 2.11
CA ASP A 48 -9.52 -0.91 0.81
C ASP A 48 -9.39 0.62 0.92
N LEU A 49 -8.56 1.20 0.05
CA LEU A 49 -8.40 2.65 -0.12
C LEU A 49 -9.44 3.23 -1.10
N TRP A 50 -10.24 2.36 -1.74
CA TRP A 50 -11.29 2.76 -2.66
C TRP A 50 -12.56 1.89 -2.49
N PRO A 51 -13.77 2.48 -2.55
CA PRO A 51 -14.05 3.91 -2.67
C PRO A 51 -13.76 4.69 -1.37
N LEU A 52 -13.37 5.96 -1.50
CA LEU A 52 -13.21 6.86 -0.36
C LEU A 52 -14.58 7.24 0.23
N GLU A 53 -14.65 7.35 1.56
CA GLU A 53 -15.86 7.85 2.25
C GLU A 53 -15.99 9.37 2.19
N GLU A 54 -14.85 10.06 2.16
CA GLU A 54 -14.71 11.53 2.12
C GLU A 54 -13.70 11.89 1.02
N ASP A 55 -13.94 12.96 0.27
CA ASP A 55 -13.07 13.46 -0.80
C ASP A 55 -12.85 14.99 -0.62
N PRO A 56 -11.63 15.45 -0.29
CA PRO A 56 -10.43 14.64 -0.06
C PRO A 56 -10.52 13.85 1.25
N ALA A 57 -9.87 12.69 1.30
CA ALA A 57 -9.81 11.90 2.53
C ALA A 57 -8.83 12.54 3.55
N PRO A 58 -8.90 12.18 4.83
CA PRO A 58 -7.88 12.61 5.79
C PRO A 58 -6.50 12.06 5.44
N GLU A 59 -5.47 12.90 5.50
CA GLU A 59 -4.09 12.45 5.32
C GLU A 59 -3.70 11.41 6.39
N PRO A 60 -2.94 10.36 6.03
CA PRO A 60 -2.30 10.10 4.73
C PRO A 60 -3.17 9.30 3.73
N ILE A 61 -4.46 9.06 4.00
CA ILE A 61 -5.30 8.18 3.18
C ILE A 61 -5.51 8.74 1.78
N ASP A 62 -5.68 10.06 1.66
CA ASP A 62 -5.82 10.76 0.38
C ASP A 62 -4.63 10.44 -0.54
N GLN A 63 -3.40 10.68 -0.07
CA GLN A 63 -2.17 10.37 -0.81
C GLN A 63 -2.04 8.89 -1.16
N LEU A 64 -2.37 7.99 -0.23
CA LEU A 64 -2.28 6.55 -0.45
C LEU A 64 -3.27 6.07 -1.51
N SER A 65 -4.48 6.63 -1.52
CA SER A 65 -5.53 6.27 -2.49
C SER A 65 -5.20 6.67 -3.93
N MET A 66 -4.30 7.65 -4.11
CA MET A 66 -3.75 8.03 -5.42
C MET A 66 -2.71 7.07 -5.96
N LEU A 67 -2.23 6.13 -5.15
CA LEU A 67 -1.18 5.17 -5.51
C LEU A 67 -1.71 3.74 -5.61
N SER A 68 -2.68 3.38 -4.77
CA SER A 68 -3.20 2.02 -4.69
C SER A 68 -4.65 1.99 -4.27
N THR A 69 -5.33 0.91 -4.59
CA THR A 69 -6.71 0.65 -4.15
C THR A 69 -6.76 -0.13 -2.85
N ARG A 70 -5.65 -0.72 -2.40
CA ARG A 70 -5.59 -1.60 -1.22
C ARG A 70 -4.26 -1.49 -0.48
N MET A 71 -4.29 -1.79 0.81
CA MET A 71 -3.11 -1.91 1.64
C MET A 71 -3.27 -2.98 2.72
N HIS A 72 -2.14 -3.45 3.24
CA HIS A 72 -2.07 -4.22 4.48
C HIS A 72 -1.85 -3.27 5.66
N LEU A 73 -2.63 -3.44 6.72
CA LEU A 73 -2.61 -2.58 7.90
C LEU A 73 -2.28 -3.40 9.16
N TRP A 74 -1.31 -2.95 9.95
CA TRP A 74 -1.04 -3.44 11.29
C TRP A 74 -1.39 -2.35 12.30
N ARG A 75 -2.25 -2.69 13.27
CA ARG A 75 -2.58 -1.78 14.39
C ARG A 75 -1.55 -1.94 15.48
N HIS A 76 -1.04 -0.82 15.99
CA HIS A 76 -0.17 -0.84 17.16
C HIS A 76 -1.01 -1.02 18.44
N ALA A 77 -0.36 -1.42 19.54
CA ALA A 77 -1.00 -1.46 20.86
C ALA A 77 -1.38 -0.06 21.38
N THR A 78 -0.76 0.99 20.82
CA THR A 78 -1.14 2.37 21.07
C THR A 78 -2.38 2.68 20.24
N PRO A 79 -3.46 3.20 20.85
CA PRO A 79 -4.62 3.66 20.11
C PRO A 79 -4.21 4.62 18.99
N ASP A 80 -4.85 4.51 17.84
CA ASP A 80 -4.69 5.37 16.66
C ASP A 80 -3.35 5.29 15.90
N ARG A 81 -2.33 4.61 16.43
CA ARG A 81 -1.10 4.32 15.68
C ARG A 81 -1.26 3.08 14.80
N TRP A 82 -0.94 3.22 13.53
CA TRP A 82 -0.93 2.11 12.58
C TRP A 82 0.25 2.17 11.63
N VAL A 83 0.60 1.01 11.09
CA VAL A 83 1.57 0.82 10.02
C VAL A 83 0.85 0.21 8.84
N ALA A 84 1.06 0.75 7.64
CA ALA A 84 0.55 0.17 6.43
C ALA A 84 1.66 -0.17 5.45
N LEU A 85 1.43 -1.19 4.64
CA LEU A 85 2.27 -1.61 3.53
C LEU A 85 1.39 -1.73 2.28
N LEU A 86 1.82 -1.12 1.19
CA LEU A 86 1.08 -1.12 -0.07
C LEU A 86 2.05 -1.17 -1.25
N VAL A 87 1.55 -1.71 -2.35
CA VAL A 87 2.18 -1.56 -3.66
C VAL A 87 1.35 -0.54 -4.43
N GLY A 88 2.02 0.45 -4.99
CA GLY A 88 1.38 1.52 -5.70
C GLY A 88 2.17 1.94 -6.93
N GLN A 89 1.46 2.59 -7.84
CA GLN A 89 2.01 3.15 -9.06
C GLN A 89 1.19 4.38 -9.44
N GLN A 90 1.84 5.52 -9.64
CA GLN A 90 1.18 6.78 -10.02
C GLN A 90 0.65 6.73 -11.47
N ASP A 91 1.49 6.23 -12.36
CA ASP A 91 1.20 6.06 -13.78
C ASP A 91 1.91 4.80 -14.27
N ALA A 92 1.28 4.18 -15.26
CA ALA A 92 1.78 3.10 -16.07
C ALA A 92 3.29 3.15 -16.43
N GLU A 93 3.82 4.33 -16.72
CA GLU A 93 5.22 4.54 -17.14
C GLU A 93 6.18 4.71 -15.96
N PHE A 94 5.67 4.97 -14.76
CA PHE A 94 6.47 5.13 -13.55
C PHE A 94 6.79 3.79 -12.88
N PRO A 95 7.82 3.75 -12.01
CA PRO A 95 8.13 2.58 -11.22
C PRO A 95 6.93 2.06 -10.42
N ILE A 96 6.86 0.75 -10.28
CA ILE A 96 6.01 0.10 -9.27
C ILE A 96 6.76 0.21 -7.95
N GLU A 97 6.10 0.77 -6.94
CA GLU A 97 6.71 1.09 -5.66
C GLU A 97 6.10 0.27 -4.52
N LEU A 98 6.97 -0.26 -3.66
CA LEU A 98 6.60 -0.77 -2.35
C LEU A 98 6.73 0.35 -1.33
N LEU A 99 5.61 0.76 -0.74
CA LEU A 99 5.55 1.87 0.20
C LEU A 99 5.16 1.38 1.59
N ALA A 100 5.69 2.05 2.60
CA ALA A 100 5.20 1.97 3.96
C ALA A 100 4.69 3.33 4.46
N ALA A 101 3.56 3.30 5.16
CA ALA A 101 3.02 4.46 5.85
C ALA A 101 2.90 4.18 7.35
N VAL A 102 3.15 5.20 8.15
CA VAL A 102 2.90 5.19 9.59
C VAL A 102 2.12 6.45 9.90
N SER A 103 1.03 6.32 10.64
CA SER A 103 0.26 7.46 11.09
C SER A 103 -0.25 7.23 12.51
N ASP A 104 -0.45 8.34 13.21
CA ASP A 104 -1.14 8.43 14.49
C ASP A 104 -2.57 8.97 14.30
N ALA A 105 -3.00 9.19 13.04
CA ALA A 105 -4.36 9.60 12.72
C ALA A 105 -5.30 8.40 12.76
N PRO A 106 -6.52 8.56 13.31
CA PRO A 106 -7.49 7.48 13.36
C PRO A 106 -7.85 7.02 11.94
N ILE A 107 -7.78 5.71 11.70
CA ILE A 107 -8.18 5.10 10.43
C ILE A 107 -9.48 4.33 10.60
N ARG A 108 -10.46 4.64 9.76
CA ARG A 108 -11.77 3.96 9.71
C ARG A 108 -11.84 3.15 8.43
N ALA A 109 -12.18 1.87 8.55
CA ALA A 109 -12.46 1.06 7.38
C ALA A 109 -13.64 1.67 6.61
N PRO A 110 -13.61 1.70 5.27
CA PRO A 110 -14.79 2.10 4.51
C PRO A 110 -15.96 1.20 4.92
N LYS A 111 -17.15 1.78 5.06
CA LYS A 111 -18.39 1.03 5.32
C LYS A 111 -18.46 -0.11 4.31
N SER A 112 -18.54 -1.34 4.84
CA SER A 112 -18.74 -2.54 4.01
C SER A 112 -19.83 -2.28 2.99
N PRO A 113 -19.69 -2.74 1.73
CA PRO A 113 -20.78 -2.62 0.78
C PRO A 113 -22.01 -3.27 1.40
N ARG A 114 -23.10 -2.50 1.47
CA ARG A 114 -24.40 -3.00 1.92
C ARG A 114 -24.75 -4.20 1.00
N PRO A 115 -25.21 -5.34 1.55
CA PRO A 115 -25.53 -6.53 0.75
C PRO A 115 -26.60 -6.27 -0.30
#